data_AF-A0A1I1GKH4-F1
#
_entry.id   AF-A0A1I1GKH4-F1
#
_cell.length_a   1.000
_cell.length_b   1.000
_cell.length_c   1.000
_cell.angle_alpha   90.00
_cell.angle_beta   90.00
_cell.angle_gamma   90.00
#
_symmetry.space_group_name_H-M   'P 1'
#
loop_
_entity.id
_entity.type
_entity.pdbx_description
1 polymer ?
#
loop_
_entity_poly.entity_id
_entity_poly.type
_entity_poly.pdbx_seq_one_letter_code
_entity_poly.pdbx_strand_id
1 'polypeptide(L)'
;MPDLTAILAFYQAIAFFSVTGALPGEAAMMAQPEREAVVQRFLSPSERGNFDALSDVDRRVRLRKGETRFRAWESANPDVAAVLRRKAERLAFEPAPCV
;
A
#
# COMPACT_ATOMS: atom_id res chain seq x y z
N MET A 1 7.49 -12.10 -6.72
CA MET A 1 7.05 -12.22 -5.32
C MET A 1 6.52 -10.86 -4.88
N PRO A 2 5.39 -10.76 -4.16
CA PRO A 2 4.86 -9.50 -3.65
C PRO A 2 5.87 -8.83 -2.70
N ASP A 3 5.96 -7.50 -2.77
CA ASP A 3 6.85 -6.69 -1.94
C ASP A 3 6.21 -6.46 -0.57
N LEU A 4 6.47 -7.36 0.38
CA LEU A 4 5.86 -7.32 1.71
C LEU A 4 6.29 -6.09 2.51
N THR A 5 7.47 -5.53 2.24
CA THR A 5 7.96 -4.31 2.88
C THR A 5 7.14 -3.10 2.43
N ALA A 6 6.89 -2.97 1.13
CA ALA A 6 6.02 -1.91 0.60
C ALA A 6 4.58 -2.05 1.14
N ILE A 7 4.05 -3.27 1.19
CA ILE A 7 2.70 -3.52 1.72
C ILE A 7 2.61 -3.16 3.21
N LEU A 8 3.64 -3.50 3.99
CA LEU A 8 3.72 -3.11 5.40
C LEU A 8 3.75 -1.59 5.55
N ALA A 9 4.55 -0.88 4.76
CA ALA A 9 4.62 0.58 4.78
C ALA A 9 3.26 1.24 4.48
N PHE A 10 2.51 0.69 3.51
CA PHE A 10 1.15 1.14 3.23
C PHE A 10 0.20 0.95 4.42
N TYR A 11 0.20 -0.24 5.05
CA TYR A 11 -0.62 -0.45 6.24
C TYR A 11 -0.17 0.40 7.43
N GLN A 12 1.13 0.67 7.57
CA GLN A 12 1.65 1.57 8.59
C GLN A 12 1.16 3.00 8.38
N ALA A 13 1.15 3.50 7.15
CA ALA A 13 0.61 4.82 6.84
C ALA A 13 -0.88 4.90 7.22
N ILE A 14 -1.68 3.89 6.87
CA ILE A 14 -3.09 3.82 7.30
C ILE A 14 -3.20 3.84 8.82
N ALA A 15 -2.44 2.99 9.52
CA ALA A 15 -2.48 2.91 10.98
C ALA A 15 -2.09 4.25 11.62
N PHE A 16 -1.00 4.86 11.16
CA PHE A 16 -0.52 6.16 11.64
C PHE A 16 -1.60 7.25 11.51
N PHE A 17 -2.18 7.44 10.32
CA PHE A 17 -3.21 8.44 10.13
C PHE A 17 -4.51 8.14 10.89
N SER A 18 -4.83 6.85 11.09
CA SER A 18 -5.96 6.46 11.95
C SER A 18 -5.73 6.88 13.41
N VAL A 19 -4.49 6.78 13.90
CA VAL A 19 -4.13 7.21 15.26
C VAL A 19 -4.15 8.73 15.43
N THR A 20 -3.89 9.50 14.36
CA THR A 20 -4.00 10.97 14.40
C THR A 20 -5.44 11.49 14.41
N GLY A 21 -6.44 10.60 14.45
CA GLY A 21 -7.86 10.95 14.50
C GLY A 21 -8.52 11.11 13.13
N ALA A 22 -7.84 10.74 12.04
CA ALA A 22 -8.45 10.74 10.72
C ALA A 22 -9.50 9.63 10.61
N LEU A 23 -10.62 9.90 9.93
CA LEU A 23 -11.61 8.86 9.63
C LEU A 23 -10.99 7.80 8.69
N PRO A 24 -11.52 6.57 8.64
CA PRO A 24 -10.95 5.51 7.80
C PRO A 24 -10.77 5.90 6.32
N GLY A 25 -11.71 6.66 5.77
CA GLY A 25 -11.62 7.19 4.40
C GLY A 25 -10.52 8.24 4.22
N GLU A 26 -10.29 9.07 5.23
CA GLU A 26 -9.25 10.11 5.23
C GLU A 26 -7.87 9.49 5.43
N ALA A 27 -7.72 8.53 6.34
CA ALA A 27 -6.49 7.78 6.53
C ALA A 27 -6.08 7.03 5.23
N ALA A 28 -7.04 6.42 4.54
CA ALA A 28 -6.80 5.79 3.25
C ALA A 28 -6.41 6.79 2.15
N MET A 29 -6.99 8.00 2.16
CA MET A 29 -6.64 9.08 1.23
C MET A 29 -5.23 9.61 1.49
N MET A 30 -4.84 9.76 2.75
CA MET A 30 -3.49 10.22 3.13
C MET A 30 -2.41 9.16 2.83
N ALA A 31 -2.75 7.87 2.95
CA ALA A 31 -1.86 6.76 2.60
C ALA A 31 -1.81 6.43 1.08
N GLN A 32 -2.36 7.31 0.24
CA GLN A 32 -2.40 7.13 -1.21
C GLN A 32 -1.01 6.99 -1.86
N PRO A 33 0.04 7.76 -1.45
CA PRO A 33 1.38 7.60 -2.02
C PRO A 33 1.96 6.20 -1.79
N GLU A 34 1.85 5.66 -0.56
CA GLU A 34 2.31 4.33 -0.22
C GLU A 34 1.49 3.26 -0.95
N ARG A 35 0.19 3.49 -1.10
CA ARG A 35 -0.68 2.61 -1.89
C ARG A 35 -0.24 2.55 -3.35
N GLU A 36 0.07 3.68 -3.97
CA GLU A 36 0.56 3.71 -5.35
C GLU A 36 1.89 2.98 -5.49
N ALA A 37 2.80 3.13 -4.52
CA ALA A 37 4.05 2.38 -4.49
C ALA A 37 3.80 0.86 -4.46
N VAL A 38 2.88 0.38 -3.62
CA VAL A 38 2.46 -1.03 -3.58
C VAL A 38 1.87 -1.46 -4.92
N VAL A 39 0.91 -0.71 -5.44
CA VAL A 39 0.21 -1.02 -6.69
C VAL A 39 1.17 -1.14 -7.88
N GLN A 40 2.17 -0.26 -7.95
CA GLN A 40 3.21 -0.34 -8.98
C GLN A 40 4.07 -1.62 -8.86
N ARG A 41 4.28 -2.14 -7.64
CA ARG A 41 4.99 -3.40 -7.41
C ARG A 41 4.21 -4.62 -7.90
N PHE A 42 2.88 -4.52 -8.01
CA PHE A 42 2.01 -5.54 -8.62
C PHE A 42 1.90 -5.46 -10.15
N LEU A 43 2.50 -4.43 -10.77
CA LEU A 43 2.71 -4.39 -12.22
C LEU A 43 3.86 -5.30 -12.62
N SER A 44 3.75 -5.94 -13.78
CA SER A 44 4.84 -6.69 -14.39
C SER A 44 6.00 -5.75 -14.79
N PRO A 45 7.23 -6.26 -14.98
CA PRO A 45 8.37 -5.43 -15.35
C PRO A 45 8.14 -4.61 -16.63
N SER A 46 7.53 -5.22 -17.66
CA SER A 46 7.15 -4.52 -18.89
C SER A 46 6.05 -3.50 -18.68
N GLU A 47 5.17 -3.71 -17.69
CA GLU A 47 4.12 -2.75 -17.38
C GLU A 47 4.62 -1.53 -16.60
N ARG A 48 5.68 -1.73 -15.80
CA ARG A 48 6.35 -0.69 -15.02
C ARG A 48 7.38 0.08 -15.84
N GLY A 49 7.94 -0.56 -16.88
CA GLY A 49 8.82 0.11 -17.84
C GLY A 49 8.12 1.32 -18.45
N ASN A 50 8.80 2.47 -18.40
CA ASN A 50 8.30 3.77 -18.88
C ASN A 50 7.05 4.30 -18.15
N PHE A 51 6.73 3.82 -16.95
CA PHE A 51 5.55 4.26 -16.20
C PHE A 51 5.48 5.79 -16.03
N ASP A 52 6.63 6.43 -15.78
CA ASP A 52 6.72 7.89 -15.61
C ASP A 52 6.64 8.67 -16.93
N ALA A 53 6.87 8.01 -18.06
CA ALA A 53 6.76 8.60 -19.39
C ALA A 53 5.37 8.40 -20.03
N LEU A 54 4.46 7.71 -19.34
CA LEU A 54 3.09 7.50 -19.79
C LEU A 54 2.23 8.76 -19.61
N SER A 55 1.19 8.89 -20.44
CA SER A 55 0.15 9.87 -20.23
C SER A 55 -0.58 9.63 -18.90
N ASP A 56 -1.17 10.66 -18.30
CA ASP A 56 -1.92 10.51 -17.05
C ASP A 56 -3.07 9.50 -17.14
N VAL A 57 -3.72 9.41 -18.29
CA VAL A 57 -4.79 8.43 -18.53
C VAL A 57 -4.22 7.02 -18.50
N ASP A 58 -3.11 6.78 -19.20
CA ASP A 58 -2.45 5.47 -19.23
C ASP A 58 -1.91 5.09 -17.84
N ARG A 59 -1.33 6.04 -17.10
CA ARG A 59 -0.88 5.84 -15.72
C ARG A 59 -2.03 5.37 -14.84
N ARG A 60 -3.20 6.03 -14.89
CA ARG A 60 -4.40 5.61 -14.13
C ARG A 60 -4.87 4.22 -14.52
N VAL A 61 -4.85 3.88 -15.81
CA VAL A 61 -5.24 2.53 -16.28
C VAL A 61 -4.26 1.48 -15.73
N ARG A 62 -2.96 1.75 -15.74
CA ARG A 62 -1.94 0.85 -15.16
C ARG A 62 -2.12 0.72 -13.66
N LEU A 63 -2.28 1.81 -12.93
CA LEU A 63 -2.54 1.78 -11.48
C LEU A 63 -3.80 0.96 -11.16
N ARG A 64 -4.88 1.10 -11.95
CA ARG A 64 -6.08 0.27 -11.77
C ARG A 64 -5.80 -1.22 -11.95
N LYS A 65 -4.95 -1.62 -12.90
CA LYS A 65 -4.53 -3.02 -13.06
C LYS A 65 -3.75 -3.52 -11.85
N GLY A 66 -2.78 -2.73 -11.37
CA GLY A 66 -2.00 -3.08 -10.18
C GLY A 66 -2.87 -3.18 -8.94
N GLU A 67 -3.86 -2.29 -8.79
CA GLU A 67 -4.84 -2.30 -7.69
C GLU A 67 -5.68 -3.58 -7.72
N THR A 68 -6.20 -3.98 -8.87
CA THR A 68 -6.96 -5.23 -9.00
C THR A 68 -6.11 -6.43 -8.58
N ARG A 69 -4.83 -6.46 -8.98
CA ARG A 69 -3.90 -7.55 -8.61
C ARG A 69 -3.54 -7.52 -7.12
N PHE A 70 -3.36 -6.35 -6.54
CA PHE A 70 -3.13 -6.21 -5.10
C PHE A 70 -4.32 -6.73 -4.29
N ARG A 71 -5.55 -6.34 -4.65
CA ARG A 71 -6.77 -6.85 -4.00
C ARG A 71 -6.94 -8.36 -4.15
N ALA A 72 -6.68 -8.88 -5.36
CA ALA A 72 -6.71 -10.32 -5.59
C ALA A 72 -5.69 -11.05 -4.72
N TRP A 73 -4.48 -10.50 -4.60
CA TRP A 73 -3.46 -11.03 -3.69
C TRP A 73 -3.91 -10.97 -2.22
N GLU A 74 -4.47 -9.86 -1.75
CA GLU A 74 -5.00 -9.77 -0.37
C GLU A 74 -6.09 -10.82 -0.12
N SER A 75 -7.01 -11.02 -1.06
CA SER A 75 -8.07 -12.03 -0.94
C SER A 75 -7.55 -13.46 -0.94
N ALA A 76 -6.46 -13.72 -1.68
CA ALA A 76 -5.83 -15.04 -1.74
C ALA A 76 -4.91 -15.31 -0.54
N ASN A 77 -4.49 -14.27 0.20
CA ASN A 77 -3.54 -14.37 1.31
C ASN A 77 -4.08 -13.64 2.57
N PRO A 78 -5.28 -13.99 3.06
CA PRO A 78 -5.92 -13.25 4.15
C PRO A 78 -5.09 -13.26 5.44
N ASP A 79 -4.41 -14.38 5.73
CA ASP A 79 -3.58 -14.53 6.94
C ASP A 79 -2.35 -13.62 6.89
N VAL A 80 -1.68 -13.55 5.74
CA VAL A 80 -0.51 -12.68 5.55
C VAL A 80 -0.92 -11.22 5.66
N ALA A 81 -2.01 -10.82 5.02
CA ALA A 81 -2.54 -9.47 5.13
C ALA A 81 -2.90 -9.12 6.58
N ALA A 82 -3.54 -10.03 7.32
CA ALA A 82 -3.89 -9.83 8.72
C ALA A 82 -2.66 -9.71 9.64
N VAL A 83 -1.60 -10.50 9.40
CA VAL A 83 -0.33 -10.36 10.13
C VAL A 83 0.32 -9.02 9.85
N LEU A 84 0.37 -8.58 8.59
CA LEU A 84 0.97 -7.30 8.21
C LEU A 84 0.19 -6.12 8.80
N ARG A 85 -1.16 -6.16 8.80
CA ARG A 85 -2.00 -5.13 9.43
C ARG A 85 -1.77 -5.04 10.93
N ARG A 86 -1.78 -6.17 11.66
CA ARG A 86 -1.47 -6.19 13.11
C ARG A 86 -0.07 -5.66 13.41
N LYS A 87 0.91 -5.99 12.57
CA LYS A 87 2.27 -5.47 12.70
C LYS A 87 2.32 -3.96 12.47
N ALA A 88 1.61 -3.46 11.45
CA ALA A 88 1.52 -2.04 11.16
C ALA A 88 0.88 -1.25 12.31
N GLU A 89 -0.24 -1.75 12.85
CA GLU A 89 -0.90 -1.18 14.02
C GLU A 89 0.07 -1.09 15.19
N ARG A 90 0.71 -2.21 15.56
CA ARG A 90 1.69 -2.23 16.67
C ARG A 90 2.80 -1.17 16.49
N LEU A 91 3.34 -1.05 15.28
CA LEU A 91 4.40 -0.08 14.98
C LEU A 91 3.92 1.38 14.98
N ALA A 92 2.62 1.62 14.80
CA ALA A 92 2.04 2.95 14.96
C ALA A 92 1.79 3.32 16.43
N PHE A 93 1.57 2.33 17.30
CA PHE A 93 1.28 2.54 18.74
C PHE A 93 2.50 2.42 19.66
N GLU A 94 3.57 1.73 19.25
CA GLU A 94 4.83 1.71 19.98
C GLU A 94 5.69 2.92 19.53
N PRO A 95 5.88 3.96 20.36
CA PRO A 95 6.83 5.02 20.03
C PRO A 95 8.21 4.37 19.83
N ALA A 96 8.92 4.81 18.80
CA ALA A 96 10.29 4.36 18.56
C ALA A 96 11.08 4.44 19.88
N PRO A 97 11.86 3.41 20.26
CA PRO A 97 12.70 3.51 21.44
C PRO A 97 13.56 4.77 21.26
N CYS A 98 13.46 5.70 22.22
CA CYS A 98 14.33 6.87 22.27
C CYS A 98 15.77 6.36 22.24
N VAL A 99 16.48 6.58 21.14
CA VAL A 99 17.92 6.31 21.02
C VAL A 99 18.68 7.57 21.37
#